data_AF-A0A7C1EUZ6-F1
#
_entry.id   AF-A0A7C1EUZ6-F1
#
_cell.length_a   1.000
_cell.length_b   1.000
_cell.length_c   1.000
_cell.angle_alpha   90.00
_cell.angle_beta   90.00
_cell.angle_gamma   90.00
#
_symmetry.space_group_name_H-M   'P 1'
#
loop_
_entity.id
_entity.type
_entity.pdbx_description
1 polymer ?
#
loop_
_entity_poly.entity_id
_entity_poly.type
_entity_poly.pdbx_seq_one_letter_code
_entity_poly.pdbx_strand_id
1 'polypeptide(L)'
;MRKLTHDYKDIFFSPRFALSGKKIRIAFFCILAGYAGYFVLAYINQWMQGQPPVETWNDYSLFPYFDFEAGGLWGGLLAILLFAWLGFAYLTASFVSAKLNYEELCGNPFFSARDAVKYLYEHKRKLYLPPFFIFLFSLLVLVMLLVPIFLGKLPAVGELGLSIFFLFPLMIFAGVLVFVWAVLTVGIFFGPTIAAVEPGDTFEVVFNLFNSIWRQPWRFAGYNAIGAALGKLASLALAYFFLLSVGLFDYLASEVVGYKWDYLLELALGYFRPDAPLVIFASSLFSWNEAVITLPVSEGAPDIGRLGQFSSLILGISFFVLLLFSLAYGLAVIFGTQVLAYLAVRKKEGVDLLSVPAVEAEAVPIVEPQ
;
A
#
# COMPACT_ATOMS: atom_id res chain seq x y z
N MET A 1 11.57 15.67 23.32
CA MET A 1 10.69 15.46 22.15
C MET A 1 10.68 16.71 21.29
N ARG A 2 10.63 16.59 19.96
CA ARG A 2 10.54 17.75 19.07
C ARG A 2 9.12 18.31 19.15
N LYS A 3 8.95 19.60 19.42
CA LYS A 3 7.65 20.27 19.33
C LYS A 3 7.25 20.32 17.85
N LEU A 4 6.11 19.71 17.51
CA LEU A 4 5.58 19.74 16.15
C LEU A 4 5.11 21.15 15.81
N THR A 5 5.42 21.58 14.59
CA THR A 5 5.00 22.89 14.05
C THR A 5 3.61 22.83 13.41
N HIS A 6 3.10 21.61 13.17
CA HIS A 6 1.84 21.30 12.51
C HIS A 6 1.71 21.92 11.12
N ASP A 7 2.83 21.90 10.39
CA ASP A 7 2.94 22.39 9.02
C ASP A 7 3.78 21.44 8.15
N TYR A 8 3.96 21.78 6.87
CA TYR A 8 4.68 20.97 5.89
C TYR A 8 6.12 20.61 6.33
N LYS A 9 6.74 21.42 7.19
CA LYS A 9 8.08 21.20 7.74
C LYS A 9 8.18 19.93 8.59
N ASP A 10 7.08 19.51 9.20
CA ASP A 10 7.05 18.27 9.99
C ASP A 10 7.04 17.05 9.07
N ILE A 11 6.57 17.17 7.82
CA ILE A 11 6.57 16.06 6.85
C ILE A 11 7.99 15.72 6.40
N PHE A 12 8.88 16.72 6.30
CA PHE A 12 10.29 16.48 6.02
C PHE A 12 11.02 15.70 7.12
N PHE A 13 10.42 15.58 8.31
CA PHE A 13 10.93 14.71 9.37
C PHE A 13 10.52 13.24 9.20
N SER A 14 9.53 12.92 8.36
CA SER A 14 9.01 11.57 8.16
C SER A 14 10.08 10.51 7.87
N PRO A 15 11.11 10.74 7.01
CA PRO A 15 12.16 9.75 6.76
C PRO A 15 12.90 9.32 8.03
N ARG A 16 13.28 10.29 8.86
CA ARG A 16 13.97 10.04 10.13
C ARG A 16 13.01 9.44 11.17
N PHE A 17 11.76 9.88 11.18
CA PHE A 17 10.73 9.35 12.08
C PHE A 17 10.41 7.88 11.80
N ALA A 18 10.41 7.47 10.53
CA ALA A 18 10.13 6.11 10.10
C ALA A 18 11.34 5.17 10.22
N LEU A 19 12.55 5.69 10.45
CA LEU A 19 13.79 4.94 10.58
C LEU A 19 13.86 4.18 11.92
N SER A 20 12.93 3.26 12.11
CA SER A 20 12.82 2.41 13.28
C SER A 20 12.53 0.99 12.83
N GLY A 21 13.30 0.02 13.34
CA GLY A 21 13.17 -1.38 12.96
C GLY A 21 11.77 -1.95 13.22
N LYS A 22 11.01 -1.43 14.21
CA LYS A 22 9.60 -1.84 14.42
C LYS A 22 8.68 -1.34 13.30
N LYS A 23 8.88 -0.12 12.80
CA LYS A 23 8.06 0.50 11.74
C LYS A 23 8.34 -0.15 10.38
N ILE A 24 9.62 -0.30 10.04
CA ILE A 24 10.05 -0.94 8.79
C ILE A 24 9.58 -2.41 8.74
N ARG A 25 9.66 -3.15 9.86
CA ARG A 25 9.17 -4.54 9.91
C ARG A 25 7.67 -4.66 9.60
N ILE A 26 6.82 -3.77 10.11
CA ILE A 26 5.38 -3.78 9.81
C ILE A 26 5.15 -3.60 8.31
N ALA A 27 5.82 -2.61 7.70
CA ALA A 27 5.76 -2.38 6.26
C ALA A 27 6.34 -3.56 5.44
N PHE A 28 7.42 -4.20 5.91
CA PHE A 28 8.02 -5.36 5.26
C PHE A 28 7.04 -6.54 5.24
N PHE A 29 6.42 -6.88 6.37
CA PHE A 29 5.41 -7.94 6.41
C PHE A 29 4.17 -7.60 5.59
N CYS A 30 3.79 -6.32 5.46
CA CYS A 30 2.74 -5.88 4.56
C CYS A 30 3.06 -6.23 3.10
N ILE A 31 4.24 -5.83 2.62
CA ILE A 31 4.65 -6.07 1.23
C ILE A 31 4.84 -7.57 1.00
N LEU A 32 5.45 -8.29 1.95
CA LEU A 32 5.64 -9.74 1.87
C LEU A 32 4.31 -10.48 1.82
N ALA A 33 3.34 -10.12 2.67
CA ALA A 33 2.00 -10.72 2.63
C ALA A 33 1.28 -10.39 1.31
N GLY A 34 1.37 -9.14 0.84
CA GLY A 34 0.82 -8.73 -0.45
C GLY A 34 1.41 -9.53 -1.61
N TYR A 35 2.74 -9.66 -1.65
CA TYR A 35 3.44 -10.47 -2.64
C TYR A 35 3.08 -11.96 -2.55
N ALA A 36 2.98 -12.53 -1.35
CA ALA A 36 2.61 -13.94 -1.20
C ALA A 36 1.21 -14.24 -1.78
N GLY A 37 0.24 -13.36 -1.53
CA GLY A 37 -1.09 -13.50 -2.13
C GLY A 37 -1.07 -13.29 -3.64
N TYR A 38 -0.33 -12.29 -4.14
CA TYR A 38 -0.09 -12.10 -5.57
C TYR A 38 0.50 -13.35 -6.22
N PHE A 39 1.56 -13.90 -5.63
CA PHE A 39 2.27 -15.05 -6.14
C PHE A 39 1.34 -16.25 -6.27
N VAL A 40 0.60 -16.60 -5.21
CA VAL A 40 -0.35 -17.73 -5.25
C VAL A 40 -1.45 -17.50 -6.29
N LEU A 41 -2.05 -16.31 -6.33
CA LEU A 41 -3.14 -16.02 -7.27
C LEU A 41 -2.67 -15.95 -8.73
N ALA A 42 -1.45 -15.48 -8.99
CA ALA A 42 -0.86 -15.47 -10.32
C ALA A 42 -0.61 -16.90 -10.83
N TYR A 43 -0.11 -17.80 -9.97
CA TYR A 43 0.02 -19.22 -10.34
C TYR A 43 -1.32 -19.89 -10.63
N ILE A 44 -2.34 -19.61 -9.82
CA ILE A 44 -3.70 -20.12 -10.07
C ILE A 44 -4.25 -19.58 -11.39
N ASN A 45 -4.03 -18.29 -11.66
CA ASN A 45 -4.46 -17.65 -12.90
C ASN A 45 -3.85 -18.34 -14.13
N GLN A 46 -2.52 -18.56 -14.12
CA GLN A 46 -1.83 -19.24 -15.22
C GLN A 46 -2.26 -20.70 -15.38
N TRP A 47 -2.50 -21.39 -14.27
CA TRP A 47 -3.00 -22.76 -14.32
C TRP A 47 -4.39 -22.85 -14.95
N MET A 48 -5.28 -21.90 -14.66
CA MET A 48 -6.60 -21.82 -15.30
C MET A 48 -6.54 -21.52 -16.80
N GLN A 49 -5.45 -20.92 -17.27
CA GLN A 49 -5.19 -20.68 -18.69
C GLN A 49 -4.56 -21.88 -19.40
N GLY A 50 -4.32 -22.98 -18.68
CA GLY A 50 -3.75 -24.21 -19.22
C GLY A 50 -2.22 -24.29 -19.15
N GLN A 51 -1.55 -23.30 -18.55
CA GLN A 51 -0.11 -23.37 -18.30
C GLN A 51 0.19 -24.13 -16.99
N PRO A 52 0.90 -25.27 -17.03
CA PRO A 52 1.25 -25.99 -15.82
C PRO A 52 2.26 -25.19 -14.97
N PRO A 53 2.25 -25.31 -13.62
CA PRO A 53 3.12 -24.53 -12.73
C PRO A 53 4.62 -24.65 -13.01
N VAL A 54 5.06 -25.77 -13.59
CA VAL A 54 6.47 -26.00 -13.96
C VAL A 54 6.88 -25.10 -15.12
N GLU A 55 6.03 -24.97 -16.14
CA GLU A 55 6.26 -24.06 -17.27
C GLU A 55 6.22 -22.61 -16.79
N THR A 56 5.25 -22.24 -15.96
CA THR A 56 5.17 -20.91 -15.35
C THR A 56 6.43 -20.56 -14.54
N TRP A 57 6.99 -21.51 -13.78
CA TRP A 57 8.25 -21.30 -13.05
C TRP A 57 9.44 -21.10 -13.99
N ASN A 58 9.51 -21.87 -15.07
CA ASN A 58 10.59 -21.73 -16.06
C ASN A 58 10.53 -20.38 -16.77
N ASP A 59 9.33 -19.88 -17.07
CA ASP A 59 9.13 -18.63 -17.79
C ASP A 59 9.29 -17.40 -16.88
N TYR A 60 8.70 -17.43 -15.69
CA TYR A 60 8.57 -16.24 -14.83
C TYR A 60 9.28 -16.32 -13.48
N SER A 61 9.70 -17.52 -13.05
CA SER A 61 10.43 -17.76 -11.81
C SER A 61 9.78 -17.09 -10.58
N LEU A 62 10.47 -16.17 -9.90
CA LEU A 62 9.95 -15.51 -8.70
C LEU A 62 8.85 -14.47 -9.02
N PHE A 63 8.68 -14.05 -10.27
CA PHE A 63 7.74 -12.98 -10.63
C PHE A 63 6.70 -13.46 -11.64
N PRO A 64 5.79 -14.38 -11.25
CA PRO A 64 4.75 -14.87 -12.14
C PRO A 64 3.91 -13.71 -12.69
N TYR A 65 3.57 -13.78 -13.98
CA TYR A 65 2.66 -12.84 -14.61
C TYR A 65 1.21 -13.11 -14.21
N PHE A 66 0.45 -12.05 -13.91
CA PHE A 66 -0.99 -12.11 -13.71
C PHE A 66 -1.67 -11.47 -14.93
N ASP A 67 -2.35 -12.29 -15.72
CA ASP A 67 -3.16 -11.80 -16.84
C ASP A 67 -4.54 -11.34 -16.34
N PHE A 68 -4.85 -10.06 -16.52
CA PHE A 68 -6.13 -9.48 -16.10
C PHE A 68 -7.26 -9.70 -17.13
N GLU A 69 -6.92 -10.05 -18.36
CA GLU A 69 -7.86 -10.21 -19.46
C GLU A 69 -8.15 -11.68 -19.77
N ALA A 70 -7.17 -12.56 -19.56
CA ALA A 70 -7.33 -13.99 -19.78
C ALA A 70 -8.20 -14.65 -18.70
N GLY A 71 -9.08 -15.56 -19.11
CA GLY A 71 -9.93 -16.36 -18.22
C GLY A 71 -11.37 -15.87 -18.03
N GLY A 72 -11.79 -14.81 -18.73
CA GLY A 72 -13.18 -14.33 -18.73
C GLY A 72 -13.69 -14.01 -17.32
N LEU A 73 -14.85 -14.56 -16.93
CA LEU A 73 -15.43 -14.33 -15.61
C LEU A 73 -14.50 -14.77 -14.46
N TRP A 74 -13.74 -15.85 -14.64
CA TRP A 74 -12.86 -16.38 -13.59
C TRP A 74 -11.61 -15.52 -13.38
N GLY A 75 -11.01 -15.03 -14.47
CA GLY A 75 -9.91 -14.06 -14.40
C GLY A 75 -10.33 -12.78 -13.66
N GLY A 76 -11.54 -12.28 -13.95
CA GLY A 76 -12.13 -11.14 -13.24
C GLY A 76 -12.33 -11.40 -11.73
N LEU A 77 -12.85 -12.58 -11.35
CA LEU A 77 -13.01 -12.95 -9.94
C LEU A 77 -11.67 -13.07 -9.21
N LEU A 78 -10.64 -13.64 -9.84
CA LEU A 78 -9.30 -13.71 -9.28
C LEU A 78 -8.68 -12.32 -9.11
N ALA A 79 -8.90 -11.41 -10.07
CA ALA A 79 -8.43 -10.03 -9.97
C ALA A 79 -9.10 -9.31 -8.80
N ILE A 80 -10.43 -9.47 -8.61
CA ILE A 80 -11.14 -8.91 -7.45
C ILE A 80 -10.57 -9.47 -6.14
N LEU A 81 -10.32 -10.78 -6.08
CA LEU A 81 -9.73 -11.42 -4.91
C LEU A 81 -8.31 -10.89 -4.63
N LEU A 82 -7.51 -10.67 -5.67
CA LEU A 82 -6.17 -10.07 -5.56
C LEU A 82 -6.25 -8.65 -4.99
N PHE A 83 -7.09 -7.79 -5.55
CA PHE A 83 -7.26 -6.42 -5.04
C PHE A 83 -7.81 -6.41 -3.60
N ALA A 84 -8.73 -7.32 -3.26
CA ALA A 84 -9.22 -7.48 -1.89
C ALA A 84 -8.10 -7.90 -0.92
N TRP A 85 -7.23 -8.84 -1.34
CA TRP A 85 -6.08 -9.26 -0.54
C TRP A 85 -5.07 -8.13 -0.32
N LEU A 86 -4.70 -7.42 -1.40
CA LEU A 86 -3.78 -6.29 -1.32
C LEU A 86 -4.35 -5.15 -0.47
N GLY A 87 -5.64 -4.84 -0.65
CA GLY A 87 -6.35 -3.87 0.17
C GLY A 87 -6.36 -4.26 1.65
N PHE A 88 -6.67 -5.51 1.97
CA PHE A 88 -6.64 -6.01 3.34
C PHE A 88 -5.24 -5.91 3.97
N ALA A 89 -4.20 -6.34 3.27
CA ALA A 89 -2.82 -6.24 3.73
C ALA A 89 -2.40 -4.78 3.98
N TYR A 90 -2.75 -3.87 3.06
CA TYR A 90 -2.44 -2.45 3.19
C TYR A 90 -3.20 -1.81 4.37
N LEU A 91 -4.52 -2.02 4.47
CA LEU A 91 -5.36 -1.41 5.52
C LEU A 91 -4.88 -1.82 6.92
N THR A 92 -4.56 -3.10 7.11
CA THR A 92 -4.04 -3.61 8.40
C THR A 92 -2.71 -3.00 8.76
N ALA A 93 -1.74 -3.00 7.84
CA ALA A 93 -0.41 -2.46 8.09
C ALA A 93 -0.44 -0.94 8.32
N SER A 94 -1.25 -0.21 7.55
CA SER A 94 -1.42 1.24 7.71
C SER A 94 -2.02 1.57 9.08
N PHE A 95 -3.05 0.85 9.53
CA PHE A 95 -3.66 1.05 10.85
C PHE A 95 -2.66 0.78 11.99
N VAL A 96 -1.98 -0.37 11.95
CA VAL A 96 -1.01 -0.77 12.98
C VAL A 96 0.15 0.23 13.03
N SER A 97 0.67 0.65 11.87
CA SER A 97 1.71 1.66 11.80
C SER A 97 1.22 3.04 12.26
N ALA A 98 -0.03 3.41 11.97
CA ALA A 98 -0.60 4.68 12.39
C ALA A 98 -0.75 4.75 13.91
N LYS A 99 -1.30 3.71 14.54
CA LYS A 99 -1.42 3.62 16.01
C LYS A 99 -0.05 3.67 16.68
N LEU A 100 0.91 2.91 16.15
CA LEU A 100 2.29 2.91 16.66
C LEU A 100 2.94 4.30 16.59
N ASN A 101 2.78 4.99 15.46
CA ASN A 101 3.33 6.32 15.26
C ASN A 101 2.64 7.35 16.16
N TYR A 102 1.32 7.25 16.34
CA TYR A 102 0.55 8.13 17.21
C TYR A 102 0.99 8.00 18.67
N GLU A 103 1.08 6.77 19.20
CA GLU A 103 1.54 6.54 20.58
C GLU A 103 2.95 7.06 20.82
N GLU A 104 3.85 6.91 19.84
CA GLU A 104 5.20 7.46 19.92
C GLU A 104 5.20 9.01 19.96
N LEU A 105 4.31 9.65 19.21
CA LEU A 105 4.13 11.11 19.24
C LEU A 105 3.47 11.60 20.54
N CYS A 106 2.61 10.79 21.15
CA CYS A 106 2.03 11.04 22.47
C CYS A 106 3.01 10.79 23.64
N GLY A 107 4.25 10.35 23.34
CA GLY A 107 5.29 10.18 24.35
C GLY A 107 5.45 8.74 24.88
N ASN A 108 4.85 7.75 24.22
CA ASN A 108 5.01 6.33 24.54
C ASN A 108 5.91 5.61 23.50
N PRO A 109 7.25 5.77 23.56
CA PRO A 109 8.16 5.17 22.58
C PRO A 109 8.24 3.64 22.68
N PHE A 110 7.86 3.07 23.84
CA PHE A 110 7.90 1.63 24.10
C PHE A 110 6.67 0.87 23.62
N PHE A 111 5.65 1.57 23.13
CA PHE A 111 4.49 0.93 22.51
C PHE A 111 4.93 -0.03 21.41
N SER A 112 4.51 -1.30 21.54
CA SER A 112 4.99 -2.38 20.70
C SER A 112 4.08 -2.62 19.49
N ALA A 113 4.62 -3.24 18.44
CA ALA A 113 3.81 -3.65 17.30
C ALA A 113 2.74 -4.68 17.68
N ARG A 114 2.97 -5.49 18.74
CA ARG A 114 1.99 -6.48 19.22
C ARG A 114 0.79 -5.79 19.88
N ASP A 115 1.05 -4.73 20.64
CA ASP A 115 -0.01 -3.94 21.27
C ASP A 115 -0.85 -3.21 20.22
N ALA A 116 -0.21 -2.66 19.18
CA ALA A 116 -0.90 -2.06 18.03
C ALA A 116 -1.81 -3.08 17.29
N VAL A 117 -1.33 -4.32 17.11
CA VAL A 117 -2.13 -5.40 16.51
C VAL A 117 -3.27 -5.84 17.43
N LYS A 118 -3.04 -5.93 18.74
CA LYS A 118 -4.09 -6.23 19.73
C LYS A 118 -5.18 -5.16 19.67
N TYR A 119 -4.80 -3.89 19.64
CA TYR A 119 -5.72 -2.76 19.50
C TYR A 119 -6.53 -2.85 18.19
N LEU A 120 -5.91 -3.26 17.08
CA LEU A 120 -6.61 -3.52 15.82
C LEU A 120 -7.65 -4.64 15.97
N TYR A 121 -7.35 -5.75 16.64
CA TYR A 121 -8.31 -6.84 16.82
C TYR A 121 -9.55 -6.40 17.61
N GLU A 122 -9.35 -5.57 18.63
CA GLU A 122 -10.42 -4.98 19.45
C GLU A 122 -11.25 -3.97 18.63
N HIS A 123 -10.62 -3.23 17.71
CA HIS A 123 -11.23 -2.14 16.95
C HIS A 123 -11.40 -2.41 15.45
N LYS A 124 -11.33 -3.67 15.00
CA LYS A 124 -11.35 -4.04 13.57
C LYS A 124 -12.56 -3.49 12.80
N ARG A 125 -13.68 -3.28 13.50
CA ARG A 125 -14.87 -2.67 12.91
C ARG A 125 -14.61 -1.24 12.44
N LYS A 126 -13.82 -0.45 13.18
CA LYS A 126 -13.44 0.91 12.83
C LYS A 126 -12.54 0.98 11.59
N LEU A 127 -11.84 -0.12 11.26
CA LEU A 127 -10.99 -0.18 10.07
C LEU A 127 -11.77 -0.58 8.80
N TYR A 128 -12.54 -1.66 8.86
CA TYR A 128 -13.13 -2.27 7.66
C TYR A 128 -14.52 -1.75 7.31
N LEU A 129 -15.31 -1.29 8.29
CA LEU A 129 -16.68 -0.82 8.00
C LEU A 129 -16.71 0.54 7.28
N PRO A 130 -15.82 1.52 7.53
CA PRO A 130 -15.86 2.79 6.80
C PRO A 130 -15.79 2.65 5.27
N PRO A 131 -14.78 1.97 4.68
CA PRO A 131 -14.75 1.81 3.22
C PRO A 131 -15.95 1.00 2.70
N PHE A 132 -16.44 0.02 3.48
CA PHE A 132 -17.64 -0.73 3.13
C PHE A 132 -18.90 0.15 3.09
N PHE A 133 -19.11 1.02 4.08
CA PHE A 133 -20.26 1.92 4.12
C PHE A 133 -20.19 2.99 3.04
N ILE A 134 -19.00 3.54 2.76
CA ILE A 134 -18.81 4.50 1.66
C ILE A 134 -19.10 3.82 0.31
N PHE A 135 -18.64 2.58 0.13
CA PHE A 135 -18.96 1.80 -1.06
C PHE A 135 -20.45 1.51 -1.19
N LEU A 136 -21.11 1.07 -0.11
CA LEU A 136 -22.56 0.82 -0.10
C LEU A 136 -23.37 2.09 -0.41
N PHE A 137 -22.95 3.22 0.15
CA PHE A 137 -23.53 4.53 -0.16
C PHE A 137 -23.36 4.89 -1.64
N SER A 138 -22.19 4.59 -2.23
CA SER A 138 -21.95 4.80 -3.66
C SER A 138 -22.88 3.96 -4.54
N LEU A 139 -23.16 2.70 -4.16
CA LEU A 139 -24.12 1.84 -4.86
C LEU A 139 -25.55 2.40 -4.78
N LEU A 140 -25.95 2.93 -3.63
CA LEU A 140 -27.25 3.57 -3.46
C LEU A 140 -27.40 4.77 -4.40
N VAL A 141 -26.39 5.65 -4.47
CA VAL A 141 -26.39 6.81 -5.37
C VAL A 141 -26.39 6.36 -6.84
N LEU A 142 -25.66 5.29 -7.17
CA LEU A 142 -25.68 4.71 -8.51
C LEU A 142 -27.08 4.21 -8.90
N VAL A 143 -27.79 3.52 -8.01
CA VAL A 143 -29.17 3.08 -8.25
C VAL A 143 -30.09 4.28 -8.48
N MET A 144 -29.95 5.36 -7.68
CA MET A 144 -30.71 6.59 -7.86
C MET A 144 -30.44 7.27 -9.22
N LEU A 145 -29.22 7.14 -9.74
CA LEU A 145 -28.86 7.64 -11.08
C LEU A 145 -29.45 6.76 -12.19
N LEU A 146 -29.46 5.44 -12.00
CA LEU A 146 -29.93 4.49 -13.01
C LEU A 146 -31.44 4.59 -13.25
N VAL A 147 -32.26 4.79 -12.21
CA VAL A 147 -33.74 4.87 -12.33
C VAL A 147 -34.20 5.85 -13.43
N PRO A 148 -33.82 7.15 -13.39
CA PRO A 148 -34.18 8.11 -14.44
C PRO A 148 -33.52 7.82 -15.79
N ILE A 149 -32.31 7.23 -15.82
CA ILE A 149 -31.67 6.80 -17.08
C ILE A 149 -32.48 5.71 -17.77
N PHE A 150 -33.00 4.74 -17.01
CA PHE A 150 -33.86 3.68 -17.54
C PHE A 150 -35.20 4.21 -18.06
N LEU A 151 -35.78 5.23 -17.42
CA LEU A 151 -36.98 5.92 -17.94
C LEU A 151 -36.74 6.56 -19.31
N GLY A 152 -35.49 6.93 -19.61
CA GLY A 152 -35.08 7.43 -20.92
C GLY A 152 -35.30 6.47 -22.10
N LYS A 153 -35.48 5.16 -21.84
CA LYS A 153 -35.76 4.16 -22.88
C LYS A 153 -37.22 4.18 -23.39
N LEU A 154 -38.10 4.99 -22.80
CA LEU A 154 -39.51 5.07 -23.22
C LEU A 154 -39.66 5.84 -24.54
N PRO A 155 -40.27 5.24 -25.59
CA PRO A 155 -40.25 5.73 -26.98
C PRO A 155 -41.08 7.01 -27.27
N ALA A 156 -41.47 7.78 -26.24
CA ALA A 156 -42.20 9.04 -26.43
C ALA A 156 -41.91 10.09 -25.33
N VAL A 157 -41.72 9.65 -24.08
CA VAL A 157 -41.51 10.53 -22.92
C VAL A 157 -40.05 10.50 -22.45
N GLY A 158 -39.27 9.52 -22.91
CA GLY A 158 -37.88 9.30 -22.46
C GLY A 158 -36.94 10.44 -22.80
N GLU A 159 -37.02 10.99 -24.02
CA GLU A 159 -36.14 12.08 -24.48
C GLU A 159 -36.39 13.39 -23.72
N LEU A 160 -37.66 13.76 -23.52
CA LEU A 160 -38.04 14.93 -22.72
C LEU A 160 -37.74 14.72 -21.24
N GLY A 161 -38.02 13.53 -20.71
CA GLY A 161 -37.70 13.16 -19.33
C GLY A 161 -36.21 13.27 -19.05
N LEU A 162 -35.36 12.67 -19.88
CA LEU A 162 -33.90 12.77 -19.73
C LEU A 162 -33.43 14.23 -19.82
N SER A 163 -33.96 15.01 -20.75
CA SER A 163 -33.56 16.42 -20.93
C SER A 163 -33.94 17.29 -19.72
N ILE A 164 -35.13 17.08 -19.14
CA ILE A 164 -35.58 17.80 -17.94
C ILE A 164 -34.81 17.33 -16.71
N PHE A 165 -34.61 16.02 -16.56
CA PHE A 165 -33.91 15.44 -15.41
C PHE A 165 -32.37 15.58 -15.48
N PHE A 166 -31.83 16.01 -16.62
CA PHE A 166 -30.39 16.13 -16.86
C PHE A 166 -29.72 17.06 -15.84
N LEU A 167 -30.20 18.30 -15.73
CA LEU A 167 -29.64 19.28 -14.79
C LEU A 167 -29.98 18.89 -13.34
N PHE A 168 -31.22 18.48 -13.08
CA PHE A 168 -31.68 18.03 -11.78
C PHE A 168 -32.65 16.84 -11.93
N PRO A 169 -32.38 15.66 -11.34
CA PRO A 169 -31.34 15.34 -10.37
C PRO A 169 -30.09 14.62 -10.93
N LEU A 170 -30.03 14.29 -12.22
CA LEU A 170 -28.99 13.42 -12.79
C LEU A 170 -27.57 13.97 -12.59
N MET A 171 -27.31 15.22 -12.97
CA MET A 171 -25.98 15.81 -12.85
C MET A 171 -25.52 15.95 -11.38
N ILE A 172 -26.45 16.20 -10.45
CA ILE A 172 -26.13 16.26 -9.02
C ILE A 172 -25.76 14.88 -8.50
N PHE A 173 -26.56 13.84 -8.76
CA PHE A 173 -26.23 12.49 -8.30
C PHE A 173 -24.94 11.96 -8.93
N ALA A 174 -24.69 12.27 -10.21
CA ALA A 174 -23.42 11.95 -10.86
C ALA A 174 -22.23 12.67 -10.18
N GLY A 175 -22.37 13.97 -9.88
CA GLY A 175 -21.35 14.73 -9.16
C GLY A 175 -21.08 14.19 -7.75
N VAL A 176 -22.15 13.84 -7.01
CA VAL A 176 -22.04 13.18 -5.70
C VAL A 176 -21.34 11.82 -5.83
N LEU A 177 -21.67 11.01 -6.84
CA LEU A 177 -21.04 9.71 -7.05
C LEU A 177 -19.52 9.85 -7.30
N VAL A 178 -19.12 10.78 -8.17
CA VAL A 178 -17.71 11.08 -8.44
C VAL A 178 -17.00 11.50 -7.16
N PHE A 179 -17.62 12.38 -6.36
CA PHE A 179 -17.06 12.80 -5.08
C PHE A 179 -16.93 11.64 -4.09
N VAL A 180 -17.96 10.79 -3.95
CA VAL A 180 -17.94 9.62 -3.07
C VAL A 180 -16.85 8.63 -3.49
N TRP A 181 -16.63 8.42 -4.79
CA TRP A 181 -15.54 7.58 -5.27
C TRP A 181 -14.17 8.18 -4.97
N ALA A 182 -13.99 9.49 -5.13
CA ALA A 182 -12.76 10.16 -4.72
C ALA A 182 -12.52 10.01 -3.20
N VAL A 183 -13.58 10.15 -2.38
CA VAL A 183 -13.52 9.92 -0.93
C VAL A 183 -13.20 8.46 -0.60
N LEU A 184 -13.76 7.48 -1.34
CA LEU A 184 -13.45 6.06 -1.16
C LEU A 184 -11.98 5.78 -1.46
N THR A 185 -11.46 6.27 -2.58
CA THR A 185 -10.05 6.10 -2.96
C THR A 185 -9.13 6.68 -1.90
N VAL A 186 -9.36 7.94 -1.48
CA VAL A 186 -8.59 8.55 -0.39
C VAL A 186 -8.79 7.78 0.93
N GLY A 187 -10.00 7.33 1.21
CA GLY A 187 -10.36 6.56 2.40
C GLY A 187 -9.58 5.25 2.54
N ILE A 188 -9.26 4.57 1.44
CA ILE A 188 -8.42 3.36 1.47
C ILE A 188 -7.02 3.69 2.00
N PHE A 189 -6.45 4.83 1.62
CA PHE A 189 -5.11 5.23 2.06
C PHE A 189 -5.09 5.83 3.47
N PHE A 190 -6.11 6.61 3.84
CA PHE A 190 -6.11 7.44 5.07
C PHE A 190 -7.10 7.02 6.14
N GLY A 191 -8.17 6.33 5.78
CA GLY A 191 -9.12 5.76 6.73
C GLY A 191 -8.46 4.98 7.86
N PRO A 192 -7.41 4.16 7.62
CA PRO A 192 -6.68 3.49 8.68
C PRO A 192 -6.00 4.44 9.68
N THR A 193 -5.50 5.58 9.21
CA THR A 193 -4.87 6.59 10.08
C THR A 193 -5.90 7.26 10.98
N ILE A 194 -7.05 7.66 10.41
CA ILE A 194 -8.14 8.27 11.17
C ILE A 194 -8.67 7.28 12.21
N ALA A 195 -8.92 6.04 11.82
CA ALA A 195 -9.41 4.98 12.69
C ALA A 195 -8.45 4.61 13.84
N ALA A 196 -7.14 4.80 13.63
CA ALA A 196 -6.13 4.50 14.64
C ALA A 196 -5.92 5.63 15.66
N VAL A 197 -6.13 6.88 15.22
CA VAL A 197 -5.87 8.08 16.04
C VAL A 197 -7.12 8.52 16.80
N GLU A 198 -8.30 8.43 16.18
CA GLU A 198 -9.54 8.88 16.79
C GLU A 198 -10.14 7.80 17.71
N PRO A 199 -10.53 8.17 18.94
CA PRO A 199 -11.24 7.25 19.84
C PRO A 199 -12.68 6.96 19.36
N GLY A 200 -13.20 7.76 18.44
CA GLY A 200 -14.53 7.69 17.86
C GLY A 200 -14.94 6.36 17.24
N ASP A 201 -16.24 6.21 16.96
CA ASP A 201 -16.79 5.02 16.32
C ASP A 201 -16.60 5.02 14.79
N THR A 202 -17.14 3.99 14.12
CA THR A 202 -17.08 3.87 12.66
C THR A 202 -17.68 5.07 11.93
N PHE A 203 -18.78 5.65 12.44
CA PHE A 203 -19.44 6.78 11.80
C PHE A 203 -18.58 8.04 11.91
N GLU A 204 -17.94 8.24 13.06
CA GLU A 204 -17.01 9.34 13.28
C GLU A 204 -15.79 9.25 12.35
N VAL A 205 -15.26 8.05 12.11
CA VAL A 205 -14.17 7.85 11.11
C VAL A 205 -14.62 8.28 9.71
N VAL A 206 -15.83 7.88 9.29
CA VAL A 206 -16.39 8.28 7.99
C VAL A 206 -16.57 9.79 7.94
N PHE A 207 -17.18 10.39 8.96
CA PHE A 207 -17.42 11.84 9.02
C PHE A 207 -16.11 12.63 8.96
N ASN A 208 -15.11 12.25 9.76
CA ASN A 208 -13.80 12.92 9.78
C ASN A 208 -13.07 12.77 8.44
N LEU A 209 -13.23 11.64 7.74
CA LEU A 209 -12.68 11.46 6.40
C LEU A 209 -13.32 12.42 5.39
N PHE A 210 -14.65 12.49 5.34
CA PHE A 210 -15.37 13.43 4.47
C PHE A 210 -14.99 14.88 4.78
N ASN A 211 -14.96 15.24 6.07
CA ASN A 211 -14.63 16.58 6.52
C ASN A 211 -13.19 16.99 6.15
N SER A 212 -12.23 16.08 6.32
CA SER A 212 -10.82 16.32 5.98
C SER A 212 -10.64 16.59 4.48
N ILE A 213 -11.32 15.83 3.63
CA ILE A 213 -11.25 15.98 2.17
C ILE A 213 -11.96 17.25 1.73
N TRP A 214 -13.11 17.58 2.32
CA TRP A 214 -13.91 18.74 1.92
C TRP A 214 -13.27 20.07 2.36
N ARG A 215 -12.77 20.16 3.60
CA ARG A 215 -12.30 21.43 4.16
C ARG A 215 -10.91 21.83 3.67
N GLN A 216 -10.00 20.88 3.48
CA GLN A 216 -8.59 21.16 3.17
C GLN A 216 -7.99 20.21 2.11
N PRO A 217 -8.63 20.03 0.94
CA PRO A 217 -8.22 19.04 -0.06
C PRO A 217 -6.78 19.26 -0.55
N TRP A 218 -6.38 20.51 -0.81
CA TRP A 218 -5.06 20.83 -1.34
C TRP A 218 -3.93 20.62 -0.34
N ARG A 219 -4.16 20.96 0.93
CA ARG A 219 -3.18 20.75 2.00
C ARG A 219 -2.96 19.26 2.21
N PHE A 220 -4.06 18.53 2.27
CA PHE A 220 -4.06 17.09 2.39
C PHE A 220 -3.35 16.42 1.20
N ALA A 221 -3.70 16.76 -0.04
CA ALA A 221 -3.05 16.22 -1.23
C ALA A 221 -1.55 16.59 -1.29
N GLY A 222 -1.20 17.85 -1.00
CA GLY A 222 0.18 18.32 -1.02
C GLY A 222 1.07 17.63 0.03
N TYR A 223 0.55 17.44 1.24
CA TYR A 223 1.27 16.75 2.32
C TYR A 223 1.62 15.31 1.94
N ASN A 224 0.69 14.64 1.26
CA ASN A 224 0.89 13.27 0.83
C ASN A 224 1.74 13.15 -0.43
N ALA A 225 1.67 14.11 -1.35
CA ALA A 225 2.60 14.18 -2.47
C ALA A 225 4.05 14.32 -1.99
N ILE A 226 4.29 15.19 -0.99
CA ILE A 226 5.61 15.33 -0.36
C ILE A 226 5.99 14.02 0.35
N GLY A 227 5.07 13.42 1.12
CA GLY A 227 5.30 12.13 1.78
C GLY A 227 5.68 11.00 0.83
N ALA A 228 4.99 10.89 -0.31
CA ALA A 228 5.29 9.90 -1.34
C ALA A 228 6.67 10.15 -1.99
N ALA A 229 7.01 11.41 -2.29
CA ALA A 229 8.33 11.76 -2.80
C ALA A 229 9.45 11.42 -1.80
N LEU A 230 9.24 11.74 -0.51
CA LEU A 230 10.18 11.41 0.56
C LEU A 230 10.30 9.89 0.78
N GLY A 231 9.18 9.16 0.71
CA GLY A 231 9.18 7.70 0.79
C GLY A 231 9.94 7.06 -0.37
N LYS A 232 9.76 7.57 -1.59
CA LYS A 232 10.53 7.17 -2.78
C LYS A 232 12.03 7.40 -2.58
N LEU A 233 12.42 8.62 -2.16
CA LEU A 233 13.83 8.96 -1.89
C LEU A 233 14.44 8.12 -0.75
N ALA A 234 13.67 7.85 0.30
CA ALA A 234 14.10 7.01 1.41
C ALA A 234 14.33 5.55 0.99
N SER A 235 13.40 4.98 0.22
CA SER A 235 13.54 3.65 -0.38
C SER A 235 14.78 3.58 -1.29
N LEU A 236 14.97 4.59 -2.15
CA LEU A 236 16.14 4.73 -3.03
C LEU A 236 17.46 4.78 -2.25
N ALA A 237 17.53 5.59 -1.20
CA ALA A 237 18.73 5.72 -0.38
C ALA A 237 19.10 4.38 0.27
N LEU A 238 18.12 3.63 0.77
CA LEU A 238 18.35 2.31 1.36
C LEU A 238 18.70 1.24 0.31
N ALA A 239 18.03 1.26 -0.85
CA ALA A 239 18.36 0.37 -1.96
C ALA A 239 19.79 0.60 -2.46
N TYR A 240 20.21 1.86 -2.58
CA TYR A 240 21.59 2.21 -2.97
C TYR A 240 22.61 1.73 -1.93
N PHE A 241 22.30 1.87 -0.64
CA PHE A 241 23.15 1.32 0.42
C PHE A 241 23.30 -0.20 0.33
N PHE A 242 22.21 -0.93 0.08
CA PHE A 242 22.29 -2.38 -0.15
C PHE A 242 23.06 -2.74 -1.41
N LEU A 243 22.92 -1.96 -2.47
CA LEU A 243 23.66 -2.18 -3.71
C LEU A 243 25.17 -2.03 -3.50
N LEU A 244 25.60 -0.97 -2.81
CA LEU A 244 27.00 -0.79 -2.44
C LEU A 244 27.51 -1.94 -1.56
N SER A 245 26.67 -2.41 -0.64
CA SER A 245 27.01 -3.54 0.25
C SER A 245 27.18 -4.84 -0.54
N VAL A 246 26.27 -5.10 -1.49
CA VAL A 246 26.35 -6.27 -2.39
C VAL A 246 27.55 -6.16 -3.31
N GLY A 247 27.82 -5.00 -3.92
CA GLY A 247 28.96 -4.80 -4.80
C GLY A 247 30.31 -4.93 -4.07
N LEU A 248 30.40 -4.48 -2.83
CA LEU A 248 31.59 -4.72 -2.00
C LEU A 248 31.76 -6.22 -1.70
N PHE A 249 30.67 -6.91 -1.36
CA PHE A 249 30.72 -8.35 -1.10
C PHE A 249 31.10 -9.13 -2.36
N ASP A 250 30.51 -8.77 -3.50
CA ASP A 250 30.80 -9.34 -4.82
C ASP A 250 32.29 -9.21 -5.15
N TYR A 251 32.84 -8.00 -5.07
CA TYR A 251 34.27 -7.77 -5.29
C TYR A 251 35.17 -8.66 -4.42
N LEU A 252 34.87 -8.77 -3.12
CA LEU A 252 35.64 -9.61 -2.20
C LEU A 252 35.45 -11.12 -2.49
N ALA A 253 34.23 -11.52 -2.85
CA ALA A 253 33.88 -12.91 -3.11
C ALA A 253 34.46 -13.40 -4.44
N SER A 254 34.45 -12.60 -5.50
CA SER A 254 35.12 -12.91 -6.77
C SER A 254 36.63 -13.07 -6.57
N GLU A 255 37.26 -12.25 -5.71
CA GLU A 255 38.71 -12.37 -5.47
C GLU A 255 39.07 -13.64 -4.66
N VAL A 256 38.25 -14.00 -3.67
CA VAL A 256 38.54 -15.13 -2.75
C VAL A 256 38.05 -16.48 -3.28
N VAL A 257 36.84 -16.50 -3.85
CA VAL A 257 36.15 -17.72 -4.33
C VAL A 257 36.36 -17.93 -5.83
N GLY A 258 36.62 -16.87 -6.59
CA GLY A 258 36.81 -16.92 -8.04
C GLY A 258 35.52 -17.22 -8.79
N TYR A 259 35.67 -17.85 -9.97
CA TYR A 259 34.62 -18.14 -10.94
C TYR A 259 33.34 -18.78 -10.37
N LYS A 260 33.45 -19.54 -9.27
CA LYS A 260 32.30 -20.21 -8.66
C LYS A 260 31.31 -19.20 -8.07
N TRP A 261 31.78 -18.08 -7.55
CA TRP A 261 30.91 -17.02 -7.05
C TRP A 261 30.20 -16.31 -8.21
N ASP A 262 30.94 -15.95 -9.25
CA ASP A 262 30.40 -15.26 -10.42
C ASP A 262 29.24 -16.05 -11.07
N TYR A 263 29.39 -17.37 -11.22
CA TYR A 263 28.31 -18.24 -11.72
C TYR A 263 27.09 -18.32 -10.79
N LEU A 264 27.31 -18.35 -9.47
CA LEU A 264 26.20 -18.35 -8.52
C LEU A 264 25.43 -17.03 -8.56
N LEU A 265 26.15 -15.91 -8.71
CA LEU A 265 25.56 -14.60 -8.83
C LEU A 265 24.78 -14.46 -10.14
N GLU A 266 25.34 -14.87 -11.27
CA GLU A 266 24.67 -14.86 -12.57
C GLU A 266 23.36 -15.67 -12.55
N LEU A 267 23.38 -16.88 -12.01
CA LEU A 267 22.17 -17.70 -11.89
C LEU A 267 21.17 -17.13 -10.88
N ALA A 268 21.64 -16.52 -9.79
CA ALA A 268 20.77 -15.85 -8.82
C ALA A 268 20.04 -14.66 -9.43
N LEU A 269 20.74 -13.87 -10.26
CA LEU A 269 20.19 -12.76 -11.01
C LEU A 269 19.28 -13.22 -12.15
N GLY A 270 19.53 -14.40 -12.72
CA GLY A 270 18.66 -15.03 -13.72
C GLY A 270 17.22 -15.31 -13.25
N TYR A 271 16.98 -15.42 -11.94
CA TYR A 271 15.62 -15.52 -11.39
C TYR A 271 14.83 -14.19 -11.47
N PHE A 272 15.52 -13.07 -11.69
CA PHE A 272 14.92 -11.75 -11.93
C PHE A 272 14.81 -11.53 -13.44
N ARG A 273 13.72 -12.02 -14.02
CA ARG A 273 13.37 -11.82 -15.42
C ARG A 273 13.18 -10.30 -15.70
N PRO A 274 14.00 -9.66 -16.57
CA PRO A 274 13.93 -8.21 -16.81
C PRO A 274 12.58 -7.75 -17.40
N ASP A 275 11.92 -8.65 -18.12
CA ASP A 275 10.63 -8.48 -18.79
C ASP A 275 9.43 -8.65 -17.84
N ALA A 276 9.65 -9.16 -16.63
CA ALA A 276 8.57 -9.34 -15.67
C ALA A 276 7.98 -7.97 -15.25
N PRO A 277 6.65 -7.76 -15.30
CA PRO A 277 6.05 -6.45 -15.01
C PRO A 277 6.38 -5.89 -13.63
N LEU A 278 6.57 -6.76 -12.62
CA LEU A 278 7.00 -6.35 -11.28
C LEU A 278 8.45 -5.85 -11.25
N VAL A 279 9.34 -6.42 -12.06
CA VAL A 279 10.74 -5.99 -12.20
C VAL A 279 10.79 -4.67 -12.98
N ILE A 280 9.97 -4.51 -14.02
CA ILE A 280 9.79 -3.24 -14.74
C ILE A 280 9.20 -2.16 -13.82
N PHE A 281 8.20 -2.50 -13.01
CA PHE A 281 7.62 -1.56 -12.04
C PHE A 281 8.63 -1.15 -10.98
N ALA A 282 9.38 -2.11 -10.40
CA ALA A 282 10.44 -1.81 -9.46
C ALA A 282 11.53 -0.92 -10.10
N SER A 283 12.03 -1.27 -11.29
CA SER A 283 13.06 -0.49 -11.99
C SER A 283 12.58 0.93 -12.39
N SER A 284 11.32 1.07 -12.84
CA SER A 284 10.71 2.36 -13.16
C SER A 284 10.48 3.25 -11.93
N LEU A 285 10.11 2.66 -10.79
CA LEU A 285 10.06 3.38 -9.51
C LEU A 285 11.42 3.94 -9.13
N PHE A 286 12.50 3.32 -9.58
CA PHE A 286 13.82 3.71 -9.16
C PHE A 286 14.57 4.57 -10.19
N SER A 287 14.08 4.70 -11.44
CA SER A 287 14.75 5.44 -12.52
C SER A 287 16.22 5.02 -12.66
N TRP A 288 16.47 3.71 -12.51
CA TRP A 288 17.81 3.15 -12.65
C TRP A 288 18.08 3.05 -14.14
N ASN A 289 18.84 4.01 -14.68
CA ASN A 289 19.53 3.79 -15.94
C ASN A 289 20.28 2.46 -15.86
N GLU A 290 20.41 1.80 -17.00
CA GLU A 290 21.08 0.51 -17.28
C GLU A 290 22.48 0.33 -16.64
N ALA A 291 23.02 1.34 -15.95
CA ALA A 291 24.38 1.43 -15.45
C ALA A 291 24.67 0.65 -14.16
N VAL A 292 23.70 0.06 -13.45
CA VAL A 292 23.97 -0.55 -12.12
C VAL A 292 23.41 -1.97 -11.96
N ILE A 293 22.49 -2.39 -12.82
CA ILE A 293 22.17 -3.80 -13.00
C ILE A 293 22.05 -4.08 -14.49
N THR A 294 23.17 -4.12 -15.20
CA THR A 294 23.27 -5.06 -16.30
C THR A 294 23.17 -6.44 -15.65
N LEU A 295 21.94 -6.95 -15.49
CA LEU A 295 21.72 -8.35 -15.16
C LEU A 295 22.46 -9.10 -16.27
N PRO A 296 23.53 -9.86 -15.97
CA PRO A 296 24.20 -10.63 -16.99
C PRO A 296 23.13 -11.52 -17.64
N VAL A 297 22.88 -11.29 -18.93
CA VAL A 297 22.04 -12.18 -19.73
C VAL A 297 22.83 -13.47 -19.81
N SER A 298 22.31 -14.53 -19.18
CA SER A 298 23.02 -15.80 -19.15
C SER A 298 23.07 -16.42 -20.54
N GLU A 299 24.18 -16.20 -21.23
CA GLU A 299 24.57 -16.97 -22.41
C GLU A 299 25.32 -18.22 -21.91
N GLY A 300 24.56 -19.20 -21.43
CA GLY A 300 25.05 -20.56 -21.19
C GLY A 300 25.90 -20.72 -19.93
N ALA A 301 25.25 -20.73 -18.77
CA ALA A 301 25.90 -21.17 -17.53
C ALA A 301 26.28 -22.67 -17.64
N PRO A 302 27.54 -23.06 -17.37
CA PRO A 302 27.91 -24.47 -17.26
C PRO A 302 27.15 -25.14 -16.11
N ASP A 303 26.87 -26.45 -16.26
CA ASP A 303 26.03 -27.23 -15.33
C ASP A 303 26.65 -27.28 -13.92
N ILE A 304 26.33 -26.27 -13.10
CA ILE A 304 26.58 -26.36 -11.67
C ILE A 304 25.64 -27.43 -11.11
N GLY A 305 26.23 -28.44 -10.45
CA GLY A 305 25.44 -29.53 -9.88
C GLY A 305 24.29 -29.02 -9.01
N ARG A 306 23.27 -29.85 -8.77
CA ARG A 306 21.99 -29.49 -8.10
C ARG A 306 22.12 -28.61 -6.84
N LEU A 307 23.19 -28.80 -6.06
CA LEU A 307 23.47 -27.98 -4.87
C LEU A 307 23.81 -26.53 -5.21
N GLY A 308 24.51 -26.29 -6.33
CA GLY A 308 24.80 -24.96 -6.85
C GLY A 308 23.53 -24.24 -7.31
N GLN A 309 22.66 -24.92 -8.05
CA GLN A 309 21.35 -24.36 -8.46
C GLN A 309 20.51 -23.96 -7.23
N PHE A 310 20.42 -24.85 -6.23
CA PHE A 310 19.73 -24.53 -4.98
C PHE A 310 20.37 -23.35 -4.22
N SER A 311 21.71 -23.26 -4.22
CA SER A 311 22.42 -22.14 -3.60
C SER A 311 22.14 -20.81 -4.32
N SER A 312 22.09 -20.82 -5.66
CA SER A 312 21.73 -19.64 -6.45
C SER A 312 20.29 -19.18 -6.21
N LEU A 313 19.36 -20.12 -5.99
CA LEU A 313 17.98 -19.80 -5.62
C LEU A 313 17.90 -19.09 -4.26
N ILE A 314 18.63 -19.58 -3.25
CA ILE A 314 18.71 -18.92 -1.93
C ILE A 314 19.27 -17.50 -2.07
N LEU A 315 20.31 -17.33 -2.90
CA LEU A 315 20.90 -16.03 -3.16
C LEU A 315 19.90 -15.09 -3.87
N GLY A 316 19.17 -15.58 -4.87
CA GLY A 316 18.11 -14.83 -5.55
C GLY A 316 17.00 -14.38 -4.60
N ILE A 317 16.52 -15.28 -3.73
CA ILE A 317 15.55 -14.95 -2.67
C ILE A 317 16.12 -13.89 -1.71
N SER A 318 17.42 -13.94 -1.41
CA SER A 318 18.08 -12.97 -0.54
C SER A 318 18.07 -11.56 -1.16
N PHE A 319 18.38 -11.43 -2.45
CA PHE A 319 18.25 -10.15 -3.17
C PHE A 319 16.82 -9.66 -3.22
N PHE A 320 15.86 -10.57 -3.39
CA PHE A 320 14.44 -10.22 -3.37
C PHE A 320 14.03 -9.66 -2.00
N VAL A 321 14.47 -10.27 -0.91
CA VAL A 321 14.22 -9.77 0.46
C VAL A 321 14.85 -8.39 0.68
N LEU A 322 16.05 -8.13 0.17
CA LEU A 322 16.68 -6.79 0.24
C LEU A 322 15.85 -5.73 -0.51
N LEU A 323 15.33 -6.07 -1.69
CA LEU A 323 14.43 -5.22 -2.46
C LEU A 323 13.13 -4.95 -1.69
N LEU A 324 12.52 -5.97 -1.09
CA LEU A 324 11.32 -5.80 -0.27
C LEU A 324 11.58 -4.89 0.94
N PHE A 325 12.77 -5.02 1.55
CA PHE A 325 13.15 -4.21 2.71
C PHE A 325 13.37 -2.73 2.36
N SER A 326 13.92 -2.43 1.17
CA SER A 326 14.04 -1.05 0.70
C SER A 326 12.67 -0.41 0.44
N LEU A 327 11.78 -1.12 -0.26
CA LEU A 327 10.40 -0.68 -0.47
C LEU A 327 9.63 -0.52 0.84
N ALA A 328 9.85 -1.41 1.81
CA ALA A 328 9.25 -1.34 3.14
C ALA A 328 9.64 -0.07 3.88
N TYR A 329 10.89 0.40 3.75
CA TYR A 329 11.29 1.66 4.34
C TYR A 329 10.53 2.84 3.73
N GLY A 330 10.39 2.88 2.40
CA GLY A 330 9.57 3.91 1.74
C GLY A 330 8.11 3.90 2.18
N LEU A 331 7.50 2.72 2.29
CA LEU A 331 6.13 2.56 2.77
C LEU A 331 5.98 3.00 4.24
N ALA A 332 6.95 2.71 5.10
CA ALA A 332 6.95 3.19 6.48
C ALA A 332 7.02 4.73 6.58
N VAL A 333 7.74 5.39 5.68
CA VAL A 333 7.77 6.87 5.57
C VAL A 333 6.41 7.42 5.17
N ILE A 334 5.72 6.76 4.24
CA ILE A 334 4.36 7.14 3.83
C ILE A 334 3.42 7.03 5.03
N PHE A 335 3.39 5.90 5.75
CA PHE A 335 2.55 5.75 6.94
C PHE A 335 2.86 6.79 8.04
N GLY A 336 4.14 7.09 8.28
CA GLY A 336 4.52 8.17 9.20
C GLY A 336 4.01 9.54 8.76
N THR A 337 4.07 9.82 7.45
CA THR A 337 3.56 11.08 6.89
C THR A 337 2.06 11.21 7.02
N GLN A 338 1.30 10.14 6.81
CA GLN A 338 -0.16 10.17 6.91
C GLN A 338 -0.62 10.60 8.31
N VAL A 339 0.04 10.10 9.36
CA VAL A 339 -0.23 10.50 10.75
C VAL A 339 0.10 11.97 10.98
N LEU A 340 1.28 12.43 10.57
CA LEU A 340 1.69 13.83 10.73
C LEU A 340 0.79 14.78 9.95
N ALA A 341 0.39 14.40 8.74
CA ALA A 341 -0.53 15.16 7.91
C ALA A 341 -1.92 15.28 8.56
N TYR A 342 -2.45 14.17 9.10
CA TYR A 342 -3.73 14.16 9.79
C TYR A 342 -3.72 15.06 11.04
N LEU A 343 -2.68 14.94 11.88
CA LEU A 343 -2.51 15.79 13.06
C LEU A 343 -2.39 17.28 12.71
N ALA A 344 -1.70 17.61 11.60
CA ALA A 344 -1.56 18.98 11.13
C ALA A 344 -2.88 19.58 10.58
N VAL A 345 -3.73 18.75 9.97
CA VAL A 345 -5.07 19.15 9.52
C VAL A 345 -5.98 19.38 10.74
N ARG A 346 -6.06 18.42 11.68
CA ARG A 346 -6.94 18.50 12.87
C ARG A 346 -6.61 19.68 13.78
N LYS A 347 -5.31 19.96 14.02
CA LYS A 347 -4.93 21.11 14.83
C LYS A 347 -5.40 22.45 14.24
N LYS A 348 -5.41 22.57 12.91
CA LYS A 348 -5.90 23.77 12.23
C LYS A 348 -7.42 23.88 12.27
N GLU A 349 -8.13 22.78 12.45
CA GLU A 349 -9.56 22.75 12.76
C GLU A 349 -9.86 23.10 14.23
N GLY A 350 -8.83 23.29 15.06
CA GLY A 350 -8.95 23.63 16.48
C GLY A 350 -8.87 22.44 17.43
N VAL A 351 -8.66 21.22 16.92
CA VAL A 351 -8.59 20.00 17.73
C VAL A 351 -7.13 19.56 17.89
N ASP A 352 -6.58 19.69 19.09
CA ASP A 352 -5.23 19.19 19.40
C ASP A 352 -5.29 17.77 19.99
N LEU A 353 -5.06 16.79 19.12
CA LEU A 353 -5.09 15.37 19.48
C LEU A 353 -3.87 14.95 20.33
N LEU A 354 -2.81 15.76 20.36
CA LEU A 354 -1.61 15.44 21.17
C LEU A 354 -1.70 15.95 22.61
N SER A 355 -2.66 16.82 22.92
CA SER A 355 -2.86 17.33 24.30
C SER A 355 -3.73 16.43 25.17
N VAL A 356 -4.40 15.44 24.59
CA VAL A 356 -5.15 14.43 25.33
C VAL A 356 -4.19 13.27 25.61
N PRO A 357 -3.77 13.01 26.86
CA PRO A 357 -2.94 11.85 27.13
C PRO A 357 -3.72 10.58 26.75
N ALA A 358 -3.10 9.69 25.97
CA ALA A 358 -3.73 8.48 25.42
C ALA A 358 -4.38 7.59 26.50
N VAL A 359 -3.95 7.72 27.76
CA VAL A 359 -4.47 7.02 28.94
C VAL A 359 -5.82 7.58 29.43
N GLU A 360 -6.10 8.88 29.28
CA GLU A 360 -7.37 9.48 29.71
C GLU A 360 -8.47 9.38 28.65
N ALA A 361 -8.12 9.27 27.36
CA ALA A 361 -9.10 9.03 26.29
C ALA A 361 -9.79 7.66 26.41
N GLU A 362 -9.15 6.67 27.04
CA GLU A 362 -9.72 5.35 27.34
C GLU A 362 -10.61 5.34 28.60
N ALA A 363 -10.58 6.40 29.40
CA ALA A 363 -11.22 6.45 30.72
C ALA A 363 -12.57 7.18 30.75
N VAL A 364 -13.12 7.66 29.63
CA VAL A 364 -14.46 8.28 29.62
C VAL A 364 -15.51 7.17 29.77
N PRO A 365 -16.19 7.04 30.92
CA PRO A 365 -17.23 6.04 31.08
C PRO A 365 -18.40 6.38 30.18
N ILE A 366 -18.91 5.36 29.48
CA ILE A 366 -20.20 5.40 28.80
C ILE A 366 -21.23 5.71 29.88
N VAL A 367 -21.71 6.95 29.93
CA VAL A 367 -22.86 7.32 30.77
C VAL A 367 -24.06 6.60 30.15
N GLU A 368 -24.50 5.52 30.80
CA GLU A 368 -25.78 4.89 30.48
C GLU A 368 -26.88 5.96 30.61
N PRO A 369 -27.72 6.16 29.58
CA PRO A 369 -28.92 6.97 29.75
C PRO A 369 -29.87 6.25 30.71
N GLN A 370 -30.21 6.90 31.82
CA GLN A 370 -31.28 6.49 32.72
C GLN A 370 -32.66 6.65 32.08
#